data_AF-A0A813E8P0-F1
#
_entry.id   AF-A0A813E8P0-F1
#
_cell.length_a   1.000
_cell.length_b   1.000
_cell.length_c   1.000
_cell.angle_alpha   90.00
_cell.angle_beta   90.00
_cell.angle_gamma   90.00
#
_symmetry.space_group_name_H-M   'P 1'
#
loop_
_entity.id
_entity.type
_entity.pdbx_description
1 polymer ?
#
loop_
_entity_poly.entity_id
_entity_poly.type
_entity_poly.pdbx_seq_one_letter_code
_entity_poly.pdbx_strand_id
1 'polypeptide(L)'
;MTLASTYLGSPNGEQHQTDASVELSVQQFLDDWHYRLMHSSLGKDWTRYKVVDSALQMLAHNGVDLTPQDIKHMLALEESHMVSDLVYRMPEHVRDNFEHITLEFQMLATSSARFRSVLDSGNEQAIQEIAEEADSTSIGQEVLRRAVLQ
;
A
#
# COMPACT_ATOMS: atom_id res chain seq x y z
N MET A 1 -8.62 54.86 -23.17
CA MET A 1 -9.25 54.40 -21.93
C MET A 1 -9.85 53.05 -22.23
N THR A 2 -9.10 51.99 -21.94
CA THR A 2 -9.34 50.65 -22.49
C THR A 2 -9.40 49.65 -21.33
N LEU A 3 -10.59 49.06 -21.17
CA LEU A 3 -10.92 47.73 -20.65
C LEU A 3 -10.29 47.28 -19.31
N ALA A 4 -11.10 47.35 -18.25
CA ALA A 4 -11.00 46.45 -17.11
C ALA A 4 -11.77 45.16 -17.46
N SER A 5 -11.06 44.11 -17.86
CA SER A 5 -11.58 42.75 -17.92
C SER A 5 -11.03 41.99 -16.73
N THR A 6 -11.85 41.91 -15.68
CA THR A 6 -11.57 41.22 -14.43
C THR A 6 -11.71 39.71 -14.65
N TYR A 7 -10.59 39.01 -14.46
CA TYR A 7 -10.45 37.61 -14.03
C TYR A 7 -11.69 36.73 -14.16
N LEU A 8 -11.75 35.95 -15.25
CA LEU A 8 -12.43 34.67 -15.27
C LEU A 8 -11.62 33.69 -14.40
N GLY A 9 -12.12 33.41 -13.20
CA GLY A 9 -11.66 32.27 -12.41
C GLY A 9 -11.87 30.99 -13.22
N SER A 10 -10.79 30.21 -13.38
CA SER A 10 -10.87 28.89 -14.00
C SER A 10 -11.64 27.93 -13.08
N PRO A 11 -12.55 27.08 -13.58
CA PRO A 11 -13.42 26.23 -12.78
C PRO A 11 -12.82 24.84 -12.46
N ASN A 12 -11.50 24.71 -12.39
CA ASN A 12 -10.85 23.46 -11.97
C ASN A 12 -10.09 23.70 -10.67
N GLY A 13 -10.80 23.58 -9.55
CA GLY A 13 -10.17 23.42 -8.25
C GLY A 13 -9.62 22.01 -8.14
N GLU A 14 -8.43 21.75 -8.68
CA GLU A 14 -7.65 20.59 -8.32
C GLU A 14 -7.37 20.70 -6.81
N GLN A 15 -8.05 19.88 -6.02
CA GLN A 15 -7.78 19.76 -4.59
C GLN A 15 -6.41 19.12 -4.42
N HIS A 16 -5.35 19.93 -4.49
CA HIS A 16 -4.01 19.50 -4.11
C HIS A 16 -4.08 18.97 -2.66
N GLN A 17 -3.79 17.69 -2.47
CA GLN A 17 -3.62 17.16 -1.13
C GLN A 17 -2.46 17.88 -0.46
N THR A 18 -2.70 18.38 0.75
CA THR A 18 -1.63 19.00 1.55
C THR A 18 -0.68 17.92 2.07
N ASP A 19 0.60 18.23 2.23
CA ASP A 19 1.57 17.28 2.80
C ASP A 19 1.08 16.70 4.14
N ALA A 20 0.47 17.52 5.00
CA ALA A 20 -0.10 17.08 6.27
C ALA A 20 -1.25 16.07 6.12
N SER A 21 -2.09 16.21 5.09
CA SER A 21 -3.13 15.20 4.81
C SER A 21 -2.53 13.89 4.29
N VAL A 22 -1.51 13.97 3.45
CA VAL A 22 -0.81 12.76 2.96
C VAL A 22 -0.09 12.05 4.11
N GLU A 23 0.59 12.79 4.99
CA GLU A 23 1.26 12.24 6.17
C GLU A 23 0.29 11.47 7.07
N LEU A 24 -0.90 12.05 7.32
CA LEU A 24 -1.95 11.39 8.09
C LEU A 24 -2.45 10.11 7.40
N SER A 25 -2.69 10.17 6.08
CA SER A 25 -3.10 8.98 5.31
C SER A 25 -2.04 7.88 5.34
N VAL A 26 -0.76 8.25 5.24
CA VAL A 26 0.37 7.31 5.34
C VAL A 26 0.44 6.66 6.72
N GLN A 27 0.29 7.45 7.79
CA GLN A 27 0.24 6.93 9.16
C GLN A 27 -0.91 5.93 9.32
N GLN A 28 -2.12 6.32 8.92
CA GLN A 28 -3.28 5.45 9.01
C GLN A 28 -3.10 4.17 8.20
N PHE A 29 -2.52 4.27 6.99
CA PHE A 29 -2.21 3.09 6.18
C PHE A 29 -1.24 2.15 6.91
N LEU A 30 -0.14 2.65 7.48
CA LEU A 30 0.83 1.82 8.18
C LEU A 30 0.24 1.15 9.42
N ASP A 31 -0.61 1.85 10.16
CA ASP A 31 -1.33 1.30 11.32
C ASP A 31 -2.32 0.20 10.90
N ASP A 32 -3.14 0.45 9.89
CA ASP A 32 -4.11 -0.52 9.35
C ASP A 32 -3.39 -1.74 8.78
N TRP A 33 -2.30 -1.51 8.04
CA TRP A 33 -1.45 -2.54 7.47
C TRP A 33 -0.85 -3.43 8.56
N HIS A 34 -0.29 -2.79 9.61
CA HIS A 34 0.25 -3.49 10.76
C HIS A 34 -0.80 -4.31 11.48
N TYR A 35 -1.94 -3.71 11.82
CA TYR A 35 -3.02 -4.39 12.49
C TYR A 35 -3.50 -5.61 11.68
N ARG A 36 -3.76 -5.46 10.38
CA ARG A 36 -4.26 -6.54 9.53
C ARG A 36 -3.26 -7.68 9.41
N LEU A 37 -2.00 -7.40 9.12
CA LEU A 37 -1.00 -8.44 8.96
C LEU A 37 -0.77 -9.20 10.27
N MET A 38 -0.65 -8.51 11.39
CA MET A 38 -0.45 -9.15 12.69
C MET A 38 -1.63 -10.04 13.12
N HIS A 39 -2.85 -9.72 12.69
CA HIS A 39 -4.05 -10.54 12.95
C HIS A 39 -4.36 -11.55 11.85
N SER A 40 -3.53 -11.62 10.81
CA SER A 40 -3.67 -12.58 9.71
C SER A 40 -2.88 -13.87 9.96
N SER A 41 -3.13 -14.89 9.15
CA SER A 41 -2.30 -16.10 9.08
C SER A 41 -0.82 -15.80 8.78
N LEU A 42 -0.51 -14.69 8.11
CA LEU A 42 0.85 -14.23 7.81
C LEU A 42 1.55 -13.66 9.05
N GLY A 43 0.81 -13.11 10.01
CA GLY A 43 1.34 -12.41 11.19
C GLY A 43 2.07 -13.31 12.19
N LYS A 44 1.86 -14.63 12.15
CA LYS A 44 2.44 -15.58 13.12
C LYS A 44 3.97 -15.55 13.15
N ASP A 45 4.60 -15.31 11.99
CA ASP A 45 6.06 -15.32 11.83
C ASP A 45 6.66 -13.92 11.54
N TRP A 46 5.82 -12.89 11.58
CA TRP A 46 6.19 -11.53 11.20
C TRP A 46 6.43 -10.65 12.43
N THR A 47 7.51 -9.88 12.38
CA THR A 47 7.80 -8.84 13.37
C THR A 47 7.29 -7.50 12.86
N ARG A 48 7.05 -6.53 13.75
CA ARG A 48 6.71 -5.14 13.36
C ARG A 48 7.66 -4.60 12.29
N TYR A 49 8.96 -4.89 12.42
CA TYR A 49 9.99 -4.53 11.44
C TYR A 49 9.67 -5.08 10.04
N LYS A 50 9.36 -6.39 9.92
CA LYS A 50 9.01 -7.02 8.64
C LYS A 50 7.73 -6.44 8.04
N VAL A 51 6.76 -6.09 8.88
CA VAL A 51 5.48 -5.51 8.44
C VAL A 51 5.68 -4.12 7.82
N VAL A 52 6.47 -3.27 8.48
CA VAL A 52 6.78 -1.94 7.95
C VAL A 52 7.67 -2.04 6.72
N ASP A 53 8.68 -2.93 6.73
CA ASP A 53 9.53 -3.22 5.57
C ASP A 53 8.71 -3.63 4.34
N SER A 54 7.71 -4.51 4.52
CA SER A 54 6.86 -4.91 3.40
C SER A 54 6.01 -3.75 2.87
N ALA A 55 5.50 -2.88 3.74
CA ALA A 55 4.72 -1.71 3.32
C ALA A 55 5.58 -0.75 2.48
N LEU A 56 6.80 -0.47 2.93
CA LEU A 56 7.76 0.39 2.21
C LEU A 56 8.15 -0.22 0.86
N GLN A 57 8.38 -1.53 0.79
CA GLN A 57 8.65 -2.22 -0.47
C GLN A 57 7.47 -2.16 -1.44
N MET A 58 6.23 -2.25 -0.95
CA MET A 58 5.05 -2.13 -1.80
C MET A 58 4.88 -0.72 -2.35
N LEU A 59 5.12 0.30 -1.52
CA LEU A 59 5.12 1.69 -1.96
C LEU A 59 6.23 1.96 -3.00
N ALA A 60 7.42 1.41 -2.78
CA ALA A 60 8.52 1.46 -3.75
C ALA A 60 8.11 0.85 -5.11
N HIS A 61 7.45 -0.30 -5.08
CA HIS A 61 6.97 -0.98 -6.28
C HIS A 61 5.89 -0.19 -7.03
N ASN A 62 5.15 0.69 -6.34
CA ASN A 62 4.05 1.48 -6.89
C ASN A 62 4.45 2.94 -7.16
N GLY A 63 5.75 3.19 -7.34
CA GLY A 63 6.25 4.45 -7.89
C GLY A 63 6.83 5.41 -6.86
N VAL A 64 6.87 5.07 -5.57
CA VAL A 64 7.66 5.87 -4.61
C VAL A 64 9.15 5.62 -4.85
N ASP A 65 9.94 6.67 -4.98
CA ASP A 65 11.37 6.57 -5.27
C ASP A 65 12.16 6.14 -4.02
N LEU A 66 12.14 4.84 -3.74
CA LEU A 66 12.81 4.19 -2.61
C LEU A 66 13.75 3.10 -3.11
N THR A 67 15.04 3.26 -2.83
CA THR A 67 16.02 2.19 -2.99
C THR A 67 15.98 1.24 -1.78
N PRO A 68 16.54 0.02 -1.88
CA PRO A 68 16.70 -0.87 -0.71
C PRO A 68 17.49 -0.22 0.44
N GLN A 69 18.39 0.72 0.13
CA GLN A 69 19.15 1.49 1.11
C GLN A 69 18.27 2.53 1.81
N ASP A 70 17.38 3.21 1.08
CA ASP A 70 16.42 4.15 1.66
C ASP A 70 15.47 3.43 2.63
N ILE A 71 14.94 2.27 2.23
CA ILE A 71 14.06 1.46 3.09
C ILE A 71 14.79 1.07 4.40
N LYS A 72 16.04 0.60 4.30
CA LYS A 72 16.84 0.28 5.50
C LYS A 72 17.07 1.49 6.40
N HIS A 73 17.28 2.67 5.82
CA HIS A 73 17.43 3.91 6.56
C HIS A 73 16.13 4.28 7.27
N MET A 74 15.02 4.29 6.54
CA MET A 74 13.67 4.59 7.03
C MET A 74 13.26 3.68 8.19
N LEU A 75 13.56 2.38 8.11
CA LEU A 75 13.28 1.42 9.18
C LEU A 75 14.09 1.66 10.47
N ALA A 76 15.14 2.49 10.43
CA ALA A 76 15.92 2.89 11.59
C ALA A 76 15.45 4.24 12.18
N LEU A 77 14.52 4.94 11.52
CA LEU A 77 13.96 6.20 11.99
C LEU A 77 12.80 5.95 12.98
N GLU A 78 12.54 6.96 13.81
CA GLU A 78 11.27 7.07 14.52
C GLU A 78 10.13 7.21 13.50
N GLU A 79 8.97 6.64 13.82
CA GLU A 79 7.85 6.52 12.87
C GLU A 79 7.40 7.86 12.29
N SER A 80 7.34 8.91 13.11
CA SER A 80 7.00 10.26 12.65
C SER A 80 7.99 10.79 11.61
N HIS A 81 9.29 10.58 11.81
CA HIS A 81 10.32 10.99 10.86
C HIS A 81 10.31 10.13 9.60
N MET A 82 10.05 8.82 9.74
CA MET A 82 9.90 7.91 8.62
C MET A 82 8.74 8.34 7.71
N VAL A 83 7.59 8.68 8.29
CA VAL A 83 6.40 9.13 7.55
C VAL A 83 6.70 10.42 6.78
N SER A 84 7.31 11.42 7.41
CA SER A 84 7.64 12.68 6.73
C SER A 84 8.65 12.47 5.60
N ASP A 85 9.69 11.64 5.79
CA ASP A 85 10.65 11.32 4.72
C ASP A 85 9.98 10.54 3.57
N LEU A 86 9.07 9.62 3.90
CA LEU A 86 8.29 8.88 2.91
C LEU A 86 7.40 9.80 2.07
N VAL A 87 6.64 10.70 2.70
CA VAL A 87 5.80 11.67 1.99
C VAL A 87 6.64 12.59 1.11
N TYR A 88 7.76 13.10 1.63
CA TYR A 88 8.68 13.95 0.86
C TYR A 88 9.15 13.29 -0.45
N ARG A 89 9.33 11.96 -0.44
CA ARG A 89 9.76 11.17 -1.60
C ARG A 89 8.62 10.68 -2.49
N MET A 90 7.36 10.81 -2.08
CA MET A 90 6.22 10.43 -2.90
C MET A 90 6.05 11.39 -4.07
N PRO A 91 6.10 10.91 -5.32
CA PRO A 91 5.73 11.72 -6.47
C PRO A 91 4.26 12.17 -6.39
N GLU A 92 3.93 13.31 -6.99
CA GLU A 92 2.58 13.90 -7.00
C GLU A 92 1.50 12.89 -7.41
N HIS A 93 1.72 12.14 -8.49
CA HIS A 93 0.77 11.11 -8.96
C HIS A 93 0.54 9.97 -7.95
N VAL A 94 1.53 9.65 -7.10
CA VAL A 94 1.34 8.65 -6.03
C VAL A 94 0.56 9.25 -4.88
N ARG A 95 0.81 10.52 -4.54
CA ARG A 95 0.07 11.24 -3.49
C ARG A 95 -1.42 11.34 -3.84
N ASP A 96 -1.72 11.78 -5.06
CA ASP A 96 -3.11 11.93 -5.54
C ASP A 96 -3.88 10.61 -5.56
N ASN A 97 -3.18 9.50 -5.80
CA ASN A 97 -3.77 8.16 -5.87
C ASN A 97 -3.51 7.32 -4.62
N PHE A 98 -2.97 7.90 -3.54
CA PHE A 98 -2.47 7.14 -2.41
C PHE A 98 -3.55 6.29 -1.74
N GLU A 99 -4.74 6.84 -1.55
CA GLU A 99 -5.90 6.10 -1.01
C GLU A 99 -6.27 4.91 -1.89
N HIS A 100 -6.23 5.07 -3.22
CA HIS A 100 -6.54 3.99 -4.15
C HIS A 100 -5.49 2.88 -4.07
N ILE A 101 -4.20 3.24 -4.13
CA ILE A 101 -3.07 2.30 -4.05
C ILE A 101 -3.12 1.50 -2.74
N THR A 102 -3.36 2.19 -1.62
CA THR A 102 -3.41 1.54 -0.31
C THR A 102 -4.62 0.62 -0.14
N LEU A 103 -5.77 0.94 -0.74
CA LEU A 103 -6.93 0.04 -0.81
C LEU A 103 -6.61 -1.23 -1.62
N GLU A 104 -5.94 -1.11 -2.76
CA GLU A 104 -5.50 -2.27 -3.55
C GLU A 104 -4.56 -3.19 -2.74
N PHE A 105 -3.66 -2.61 -1.94
CA PHE A 105 -2.78 -3.36 -1.06
C PHE A 105 -3.55 -4.11 0.03
N GLN A 106 -4.56 -3.47 0.62
CA GLN A 106 -5.39 -4.12 1.63
C GLN A 106 -6.12 -5.34 1.05
N MET A 107 -6.61 -5.26 -0.20
CA MET A 107 -7.20 -6.40 -0.88
C MET A 107 -6.17 -7.51 -1.12
N LEU A 108 -4.98 -7.17 -1.62
CA LEU A 108 -3.87 -8.12 -1.84
C LEU A 108 -3.48 -8.87 -0.56
N ALA A 109 -3.30 -8.15 0.55
CA ALA A 109 -2.92 -8.75 1.83
C ALA A 109 -4.01 -9.69 2.35
N THR A 110 -5.28 -9.29 2.24
CA THR A 110 -6.42 -10.11 2.68
C THR A 110 -6.53 -11.39 1.85
N SER A 111 -6.41 -11.29 0.52
CA SER A 111 -6.41 -12.44 -0.39
C SER A 111 -5.24 -13.39 -0.11
N SER A 112 -4.04 -12.84 0.11
CA SER A 112 -2.84 -13.62 0.43
C SER A 112 -2.97 -14.36 1.76
N ALA A 113 -3.49 -13.69 2.79
CA ALA A 113 -3.75 -14.29 4.09
C ALA A 113 -4.81 -15.40 4.01
N ARG A 114 -5.88 -15.19 3.24
CA ARG A 114 -6.94 -16.20 3.01
C ARG A 114 -6.35 -17.41 2.29
N PHE A 115 -5.55 -17.21 1.25
CA PHE A 115 -4.88 -18.29 0.53
C PHE A 115 -3.97 -19.11 1.45
N ARG A 116 -3.14 -18.44 2.27
CA ARG A 116 -2.29 -19.10 3.28
C ARG A 116 -3.11 -19.90 4.27
N SER A 117 -4.20 -19.33 4.80
CA SER A 117 -5.09 -20.01 5.75
C SER A 117 -5.71 -21.28 5.17
N VAL A 118 -6.05 -21.26 3.88
CA VAL A 118 -6.63 -22.41 3.18
C VAL A 118 -5.58 -23.48 2.88
N LEU A 119 -4.38 -23.09 2.46
CA LEU A 119 -3.26 -24.03 2.33
C LEU A 119 -2.92 -24.72 3.66
N ASP A 120 -2.86 -23.96 4.75
CA ASP A 120 -2.60 -24.48 6.10
C ASP A 120 -3.69 -25.46 6.58
N SER A 121 -4.93 -25.30 6.09
CA SER A 121 -6.05 -26.17 6.44
C SER A 121 -6.05 -27.52 5.72
N GLY A 122 -5.26 -27.68 4.64
CA GLY A 122 -5.22 -28.89 3.82
C GLY A 122 -6.54 -29.21 3.11
N ASN A 123 -7.48 -28.26 3.03
CA ASN A 123 -8.77 -28.45 2.39
C ASN A 123 -8.67 -28.20 0.88
N GLU A 124 -8.48 -29.27 0.11
CA GLU A 124 -8.33 -29.24 -1.36
C GLU A 124 -9.48 -28.51 -2.07
N GLN A 125 -10.71 -28.63 -1.58
CA GLN A 125 -11.88 -27.96 -2.17
C GLN A 125 -11.81 -26.43 -2.00
N ALA A 126 -11.39 -25.96 -0.82
CA ALA A 126 -11.22 -24.53 -0.56
C ALA A 126 -10.01 -23.95 -1.32
N ILE A 127 -8.95 -24.74 -1.54
CA ILE A 127 -7.80 -24.33 -2.37
C ILE A 127 -8.25 -24.08 -3.81
N GLN A 128 -9.07 -24.98 -4.35
CA GLN A 128 -9.58 -24.86 -5.71
C GLN A 128 -10.49 -23.64 -5.88
N GLU A 129 -11.40 -23.38 -4.94
CA GLU A 129 -12.28 -22.19 -4.97
C GLU A 129 -11.48 -20.87 -4.97
N ILE A 130 -10.42 -20.77 -4.17
CA ILE A 130 -9.59 -19.55 -4.15
C ILE A 130 -8.72 -19.45 -5.41
N ALA A 131 -8.23 -20.56 -5.95
CA ALA A 131 -7.49 -20.54 -7.21
C ALA A 131 -8.37 -20.04 -8.36
N GLU A 132 -9.63 -20.47 -8.43
CA GLU A 132 -10.60 -20.01 -9.43
C GLU A 132 -10.98 -18.53 -9.23
N GLU A 133 -11.15 -18.07 -7.99
CA GLU A 133 -11.36 -16.66 -7.66
C GLU A 133 -10.13 -15.79 -8.02
N ALA A 134 -8.94 -16.31 -7.75
CA ALA A 134 -7.68 -15.64 -8.06
C ALA A 134 -7.40 -15.58 -9.57
N ASP A 135 -7.74 -16.61 -10.34
CA ASP A 135 -7.63 -16.60 -11.80
C ASP A 135 -8.57 -15.59 -12.48
N SER A 136 -9.68 -15.26 -11.81
CA SER A 136 -10.62 -14.25 -12.31
C SER A 136 -10.13 -12.80 -12.13
N THR A 137 -9.02 -12.57 -11.41
CA THR A 137 -8.47 -11.24 -11.12
C THR A 137 -6.96 -11.16 -11.41
N SER A 138 -6.50 -10.07 -12.02
CA SER A 138 -5.05 -9.85 -12.26
C SER A 138 -4.22 -9.87 -10.97
N ILE A 139 -4.82 -9.37 -9.89
CA ILE A 139 -4.31 -9.34 -8.52
C ILE A 139 -4.18 -10.75 -7.94
N GLY A 140 -5.17 -11.60 -8.11
CA GLY A 140 -5.14 -12.98 -7.66
C GLY A 140 -4.05 -13.81 -8.34
N GLN A 141 -3.85 -13.63 -9.65
CA GLN A 141 -2.78 -14.30 -10.38
C GLN A 141 -1.37 -13.92 -9.87
N GLU A 142 -1.15 -12.66 -9.51
CA GLU A 142 0.14 -12.22 -8.96
C GLU A 142 0.37 -12.74 -7.53
N VAL A 143 -0.69 -12.82 -6.71
CA VAL A 143 -0.65 -13.46 -5.38
C VAL A 143 -0.33 -14.95 -5.50
N LEU A 144 -0.99 -15.68 -6.40
CA LEU A 144 -0.70 -17.10 -6.67
C LEU A 144 0.77 -17.29 -7.09
N ARG A 145 1.26 -16.48 -8.03
CA ARG A 145 2.63 -16.57 -8.52
C ARG A 145 3.64 -16.38 -7.39
N ARG A 146 3.40 -15.46 -6.47
CA ARG A 146 4.30 -15.23 -5.32
C ARG A 146 4.16 -16.27 -4.20
N ALA A 147 2.97 -16.82 -4.00
CA ALA A 147 2.74 -17.87 -3.00
C ALA A 147 3.35 -19.23 -3.39
N VAL A 148 3.37 -19.56 -4.69
CA VAL A 148 3.91 -20.81 -5.24
C VAL A 148 5.45 -20.84 -5.27
N LEU A 149 6.10 -19.68 -5.22
CA LEU A 149 7.57 -19.55 -5.26
C LEU A 149 8.27 -19.69 -3.88
N GLN A 150 7.54 -20.03 -2.81
CA GLN A 150 8.10 -20.32 -1.48
C GLN A 150 8.50 -21.79 -1.33
#